data_AF-A0A6J1ARL8-F1
#
_entry.id   AF-A0A6J1ARL8-F1
#
_cell.length_a   1.000
_cell.length_b   1.000
_cell.length_c   1.000
_cell.angle_alpha   90.00
_cell.angle_beta   90.00
_cell.angle_gamma   90.00
#
_symmetry.space_group_name_H-M   'P 1'
#
loop_
_entity.id
_entity.type
_entity.pdbx_description
1 polymer ?
#
loop_
_entity_poly.entity_id
_entity_poly.type
_entity_poly.pdbx_seq_one_letter_code
_entity_poly.pdbx_strand_id
1 'polypeptide(L)'
;MEMEDGRHDFISSLPQDILKRIVSLLPLDEAVRTSTFSTVWRSLWVPVFVPCHEEAEGELKEIICMLSKSYDSHRIWKLCLNYQDSKKAASETMYDVFVLATKGVEQELILEFSKRETEVKDFHLKFKPTCPASGAVSFSTLKMLRLRSVNNLGKDLTSGLFSSCKCLESLELEKCSGLQSLDIEANYNLQSLKVLDCPDMVNIRVSARHLRSFWYQGVLPQVQLKNALDLVEVMLDLRDGFCSCEFDCEDVVSFLTSLKEIETLTISSWLLEWLCSGGVIFSRLELRFNKLKELSWMEHSGMNKTKRDSLACFLNICPALEKLLIKIDPGLNSISCPYFHQYLHEPHLWMDDATVKSNTSQLENLKIVEFWGYKSEEDQVLLLELLLEKANMLESITVTSPENHSWEVAKIPQSQLKQTWNTSNQQKQNAVFSLFKAFFMAFFEEIHVVFCPEKVEIYNMSWF
;
A
#
# COMPACT_ATOMS: atom_id res chain seq x y z
N MET A 1 -52.34 -0.51 32.55
CA MET A 1 -51.76 0.76 32.07
C MET A 1 -50.26 0.60 32.24
N GLU A 2 -49.64 -0.13 31.31
CA GLU A 2 -48.19 -0.31 31.26
C GLU A 2 -47.65 0.80 30.36
N MET A 3 -46.69 1.56 30.89
CA MET A 3 -46.01 2.62 30.16
C MET A 3 -44.96 1.97 29.26
N GLU A 4 -45.20 1.96 27.96
CA GLU A 4 -44.11 1.83 26.99
C GLU A 4 -43.31 3.14 27.05
N ASP A 5 -42.15 3.09 27.72
CA ASP A 5 -41.10 4.09 27.60
C ASP A 5 -40.50 3.99 26.19
N GLY A 6 -41.26 4.49 25.22
CA GLY A 6 -40.84 4.63 23.84
C GLY A 6 -39.72 5.66 23.79
N ARG A 7 -38.46 5.21 23.83
CA ARG A 7 -37.29 6.06 23.54
C ARG A 7 -37.53 6.80 22.23
N HIS A 8 -37.98 8.03 22.32
CA HIS A 8 -38.22 8.87 21.16
C HIS A 8 -36.90 9.10 20.43
N ASP A 9 -36.85 8.71 19.16
CA ASP A 9 -35.70 8.95 18.29
C ASP A 9 -35.68 10.43 17.87
N PHE A 10 -35.16 11.26 18.77
CA PHE A 10 -35.05 12.71 18.56
C PHE A 10 -34.12 13.06 17.41
N ILE A 11 -33.12 12.22 17.11
CA ILE A 11 -32.17 12.52 16.04
C ILE A 11 -32.84 12.29 14.68
N SER A 12 -33.56 11.17 14.48
CA SER A 12 -34.32 10.94 13.24
C SER A 12 -35.44 11.97 13.01
N SER A 13 -35.85 12.72 14.03
CA SER A 13 -36.85 13.80 13.91
C SER A 13 -36.28 15.12 13.39
N LEU A 14 -34.95 15.25 13.27
CA LEU A 14 -34.31 16.45 12.75
C LEU A 14 -34.63 16.66 11.26
N PRO A 15 -34.67 17.92 10.79
CA PRO A 15 -34.79 18.24 9.36
C PRO A 15 -33.77 17.48 8.51
N GLN A 16 -34.19 17.05 7.32
CA GLN A 16 -33.37 16.22 6.44
C GLN A 16 -32.01 16.86 6.10
N ASP A 17 -31.94 18.19 6.00
CA ASP A 17 -30.69 18.91 5.72
C ASP A 17 -29.70 18.86 6.90
N ILE A 18 -30.21 18.83 8.14
CA ILE A 18 -29.37 18.64 9.34
C ILE A 18 -28.87 17.20 9.38
N LEU A 19 -29.73 16.22 9.07
CA LEU A 19 -29.31 14.82 8.99
C LEU A 19 -28.23 14.59 7.92
N LYS A 20 -28.39 15.19 6.73
CA LYS A 20 -27.35 15.18 5.68
C LYS A 20 -26.05 15.84 6.15
N ARG A 21 -26.15 16.91 6.94
CA ARG A 21 -24.98 17.57 7.53
C ARG A 21 -24.28 16.69 8.56
N ILE A 22 -25.02 15.97 9.41
CA ILE A 22 -24.45 15.02 10.36
C ILE A 22 -23.71 13.91 9.60
N VAL A 23 -24.39 13.28 8.63
CA VAL A 23 -23.80 12.25 7.76
C VAL A 23 -22.51 12.73 7.10
N SER A 24 -22.46 13.99 6.64
CA SER A 24 -21.28 14.53 5.96
C SER A 24 -20.03 14.72 6.83
N LEU A 25 -20.20 14.69 8.15
CA LEU A 25 -19.10 14.84 9.10
C LEU A 25 -18.54 13.48 9.54
N LEU A 26 -19.17 12.38 9.12
CA LEU A 26 -18.79 11.02 9.46
C LEU A 26 -17.95 10.40 8.36
N PRO A 27 -16.85 9.68 8.69
CA PRO A 27 -16.12 8.86 7.74
C PRO A 27 -17.09 7.96 6.96
N LEU A 28 -16.81 7.69 5.68
CA LEU A 28 -17.77 7.01 4.80
C LEU A 28 -18.32 5.71 5.42
N ASP A 29 -17.46 4.89 6.04
CA ASP A 29 -17.88 3.63 6.65
C ASP A 29 -18.86 3.82 7.82
N GLU A 30 -18.63 4.84 8.65
CA GLU A 30 -19.53 5.19 9.75
C GLU A 30 -20.83 5.82 9.24
N ALA A 31 -20.70 6.67 8.23
CA ALA A 31 -21.79 7.33 7.57
C ALA A 31 -22.74 6.28 6.97
N VAL A 32 -22.24 5.30 6.21
CA VAL A 32 -23.05 4.21 5.64
C VAL A 32 -23.76 3.40 6.73
N ARG A 33 -23.10 3.14 7.87
CA ARG A 33 -23.72 2.43 9.00
C ARG A 33 -24.95 3.15 9.55
N THR A 34 -25.05 4.48 9.44
CA THR A 34 -26.25 5.23 9.86
C THR A 34 -27.52 4.79 9.12
N SER A 35 -27.40 4.22 7.92
CA SER A 35 -28.54 3.67 7.16
C SER A 35 -29.30 2.53 7.87
N THR A 36 -28.71 1.99 8.94
CA THR A 36 -29.31 0.95 9.78
C THR A 36 -30.15 1.51 10.93
N PHE A 37 -29.98 2.79 11.30
CA PHE A 37 -30.65 3.39 12.46
C PHE A 37 -32.16 3.54 12.27
N SER A 38 -32.59 3.98 11.08
CA SER A 38 -34.02 4.05 10.73
C SER A 38 -34.22 4.15 9.22
N THR A 39 -35.48 4.06 8.77
CA THR A 39 -35.84 4.29 7.37
C THR A 39 -35.52 5.71 6.89
N VAL A 40 -35.58 6.70 7.79
CA VAL A 40 -35.22 8.09 7.51
C VAL A 40 -33.74 8.18 7.18
N TRP A 41 -32.86 7.62 8.01
CA TRP A 41 -31.43 7.61 7.74
C TRP A 41 -31.09 6.84 6.48
N ARG A 42 -31.73 5.68 6.25
CA ARG A 42 -31.56 4.93 5.00
C ARG A 42 -31.90 5.75 3.75
N SER A 43 -32.94 6.59 3.83
CA SER A 43 -33.36 7.45 2.70
C SER A 43 -32.33 8.52 2.33
N LEU A 44 -31.42 8.90 3.25
CA LEU A 44 -30.35 9.86 2.98
C LEU A 44 -29.28 9.31 2.02
N TRP A 45 -29.18 7.98 1.96
CA TRP A 45 -28.19 7.25 1.15
C TRP A 45 -28.71 6.87 -0.24
N VAL A 46 -29.95 7.24 -0.58
CA VAL A 46 -30.49 6.97 -1.91
C VAL A 46 -29.73 7.83 -2.93
N PRO A 47 -29.01 7.20 -3.87
CA PRO A 47 -28.20 7.97 -4.81
C PRO A 47 -29.08 8.81 -5.74
N VAL A 48 -28.62 10.02 -6.07
CA VAL A 48 -29.21 10.80 -7.15
C VAL A 48 -28.81 10.15 -8.47
N PHE A 49 -29.79 9.67 -9.22
CA PHE A 49 -29.59 9.06 -10.53
C PHE A 49 -29.29 10.14 -11.57
N VAL A 50 -28.18 9.98 -12.29
CA VAL A 50 -27.79 10.87 -13.40
C VAL A 50 -27.59 10.01 -14.66
N PRO A 51 -28.54 10.04 -15.63
CA PRO A 51 -28.36 9.35 -16.90
C PRO A 51 -27.31 10.09 -17.74
N CYS A 52 -26.43 9.34 -18.40
CA CYS A 52 -25.44 9.86 -19.34
C CYS A 52 -25.60 9.12 -20.68
N HIS A 53 -25.68 9.87 -21.77
CA HIS A 53 -25.71 9.33 -23.13
C HIS A 53 -24.38 9.67 -23.83
N GLU A 54 -24.07 8.97 -24.92
CA GLU A 54 -22.67 8.67 -25.21
C GLU A 54 -21.95 9.69 -26.11
N GLU A 55 -22.63 10.66 -26.72
CA GLU A 55 -22.13 11.18 -28.01
C GLU A 55 -21.49 12.57 -28.02
N ALA A 56 -21.11 13.15 -26.88
CA ALA A 56 -20.29 14.35 -26.94
C ALA A 56 -19.32 14.50 -25.77
N GLU A 57 -18.09 14.90 -26.08
CA GLU A 57 -17.14 15.54 -25.15
C GLU A 57 -17.80 16.67 -24.32
N GLY A 58 -18.94 17.20 -24.78
CA GLY A 58 -19.82 18.11 -24.05
C GLY A 58 -20.53 17.49 -22.84
N GLU A 59 -20.99 16.24 -22.91
CA GLU A 59 -21.71 15.57 -21.81
C GLU A 59 -20.76 15.23 -20.65
N LEU A 60 -19.52 14.78 -20.93
CA LEU A 60 -18.51 14.58 -19.88
C LEU A 60 -18.19 15.89 -19.13
N LYS A 61 -18.04 16.99 -19.87
CA LYS A 61 -17.85 18.32 -19.26
C LYS A 61 -19.06 18.73 -18.43
N GLU A 62 -20.28 18.40 -18.87
CA GLU A 62 -21.51 18.68 -18.12
C GLU A 62 -21.62 17.83 -16.84
N ILE A 63 -21.28 16.55 -16.89
CA ILE A 63 -21.23 15.66 -15.72
C ILE A 63 -20.20 16.18 -14.71
N ILE A 64 -18.99 16.49 -15.16
CA ILE A 64 -17.93 17.06 -14.32
C ILE A 64 -18.38 18.40 -13.72
N CYS A 65 -19.04 19.25 -14.52
CA CYS A 65 -19.59 20.53 -14.09
C CYS A 65 -20.69 20.34 -13.03
N MET A 66 -21.60 19.38 -13.23
CA MET A 66 -22.64 19.04 -12.26
C MET A 66 -22.06 18.50 -10.95
N LEU A 67 -21.11 17.57 -11.04
CA LEU A 67 -20.41 16.99 -9.88
C LEU A 67 -19.67 18.08 -9.11
N SER A 68 -18.94 18.95 -9.82
CA SER A 68 -18.19 20.04 -9.20
C SER A 68 -19.09 21.09 -8.56
N LYS A 69 -20.19 21.51 -9.21
CA LYS A 69 -21.19 22.42 -8.61
C LYS A 69 -21.90 21.81 -7.42
N SER A 70 -22.16 20.51 -7.48
CA SER A 70 -22.85 19.78 -6.42
C SER A 70 -21.90 19.28 -5.34
N TYR A 71 -20.59 19.44 -5.50
CA TYR A 71 -19.59 18.96 -4.56
C TYR A 71 -19.77 19.58 -3.16
N ASP A 72 -20.27 20.81 -3.08
CA ASP A 72 -20.61 21.44 -1.80
C ASP A 72 -21.86 20.82 -1.14
N SER A 73 -22.70 20.12 -1.91
CA SER A 73 -23.86 19.39 -1.43
C SER A 73 -23.47 17.95 -1.06
N HIS A 74 -23.76 17.54 0.17
CA HIS A 74 -23.48 16.21 0.72
C HIS A 74 -24.44 15.16 0.15
N ARG A 75 -24.24 14.80 -1.11
CA ARG A 75 -25.05 13.83 -1.84
C ARG A 75 -24.18 12.69 -2.33
N ILE A 76 -24.81 11.54 -2.47
CA ILE A 76 -24.28 10.40 -3.20
C ILE A 76 -24.90 10.47 -4.59
N TRP A 77 -24.08 10.34 -5.61
CA TRP A 77 -24.53 10.31 -6.99
C TRP A 77 -24.34 8.90 -7.55
N LYS A 78 -25.36 8.39 -8.23
CA LYS A 78 -25.24 7.20 -9.06
C LYS A 78 -25.31 7.66 -10.50
N LEU A 79 -24.13 7.74 -11.10
CA LEU A 79 -23.97 8.10 -12.50
C LEU A 79 -24.17 6.84 -13.33
N CYS A 80 -24.98 6.93 -14.36
CA CYS A 80 -25.21 5.84 -15.31
C CYS A 80 -24.59 6.23 -16.63
N LEU A 81 -23.43 5.67 -16.91
CA LEU A 81 -22.76 5.79 -18.19
C LEU A 81 -23.32 4.70 -19.10
N ASN A 82 -24.12 5.10 -20.08
CA ASN A 82 -24.62 4.17 -21.09
C ASN A 82 -23.61 4.11 -22.24
N TYR A 83 -23.04 2.92 -22.49
CA TYR A 83 -22.09 2.70 -23.57
C TYR A 83 -22.71 1.81 -24.66
N GLN A 84 -22.88 2.34 -25.87
CA GLN A 84 -23.23 1.59 -27.07
C GLN A 84 -21.95 1.18 -27.80
N ASP A 85 -21.69 -0.12 -27.84
CA ASP A 85 -20.61 -0.65 -28.69
C ASP A 85 -21.00 -0.45 -30.16
N SER A 86 -20.49 0.62 -30.79
CA SER A 86 -20.72 0.99 -32.19
C SER A 86 -20.41 -0.13 -33.21
N LYS A 87 -19.78 -1.23 -32.78
CA LYS A 87 -19.43 -2.39 -33.62
C LYS A 87 -20.34 -3.60 -33.47
N LYS A 88 -21.32 -3.59 -32.55
CA LYS A 88 -22.32 -4.67 -32.43
C LYS A 88 -23.67 -4.21 -32.94
N ALA A 89 -24.38 -5.10 -33.63
CA ALA A 89 -25.72 -4.83 -34.14
C ALA A 89 -26.65 -4.39 -32.99
N ALA A 90 -27.63 -3.54 -33.30
CA ALA A 90 -28.56 -2.87 -32.37
C ALA A 90 -29.44 -3.79 -31.49
N SER A 91 -29.16 -5.09 -31.41
CA SER A 91 -29.92 -6.09 -30.64
C SER A 91 -29.11 -6.79 -29.53
N GLU A 92 -27.82 -6.50 -29.33
CA GLU A 92 -27.03 -7.16 -28.28
C GLU A 92 -26.56 -6.19 -27.19
N THR A 93 -27.29 -6.25 -26.06
CA THR A 93 -26.99 -5.78 -24.69
C THR A 93 -26.31 -4.41 -24.54
N MET A 94 -27.14 -3.43 -24.16
CA MET A 94 -26.73 -2.17 -23.53
C MET A 94 -25.90 -2.47 -22.27
N TYR A 95 -24.65 -2.03 -22.23
CA TYR A 95 -23.83 -2.14 -21.03
C TYR A 95 -23.95 -0.83 -20.25
N ASP A 96 -24.76 -0.84 -19.20
CA ASP A 96 -24.79 0.26 -18.23
C ASP A 96 -23.60 0.13 -17.28
N VAL A 97 -22.65 1.07 -17.36
CA VAL A 97 -21.65 1.25 -16.32
C VAL A 97 -22.22 2.19 -15.27
N PHE A 98 -22.34 1.67 -14.05
CA PHE A 98 -22.75 2.48 -12.91
C PHE A 98 -21.49 2.97 -12.20
N VAL A 99 -21.40 4.29 -12.02
CA VAL A 99 -20.37 4.91 -11.19
C VAL A 99 -21.05 5.50 -9.99
N LEU A 100 -20.72 4.98 -8.81
CA LEU A 100 -21.14 5.58 -7.56
C LEU A 100 -20.11 6.64 -7.18
N ALA A 101 -20.52 7.90 -7.17
CA ALA A 101 -19.71 9.00 -6.71
C ALA A 101 -20.15 9.42 -5.31
N THR A 102 -19.21 9.42 -4.37
CA THR A 102 -19.45 9.75 -2.98
C THR A 102 -18.47 10.80 -2.52
N LYS A 103 -18.98 11.88 -1.93
CA LYS A 103 -18.17 12.85 -1.19
C LYS A 103 -17.90 12.28 0.20
N GLY A 104 -16.63 12.28 0.60
CA GLY A 104 -16.27 11.97 1.98
C GLY A 104 -15.88 13.21 2.80
N VAL A 105 -15.24 13.00 3.95
CA VAL A 105 -15.17 13.99 5.04
C VAL A 105 -14.07 15.04 4.81
N GLU A 106 -13.02 14.68 4.07
CA GLU A 106 -11.78 15.45 3.98
C GLU A 106 -11.47 15.98 2.58
N GLN A 107 -12.46 16.61 1.93
CA GLN A 107 -12.29 17.07 0.56
C GLN A 107 -11.89 15.92 -0.39
N GLU A 108 -12.46 14.75 -0.12
CA GLU A 108 -12.28 13.53 -0.88
C GLU A 108 -13.48 13.29 -1.81
N LEU A 109 -13.20 12.64 -2.94
CA LEU A 109 -14.20 12.15 -3.88
C LEU A 109 -13.84 10.71 -4.20
N ILE A 110 -14.77 9.82 -3.88
CA ILE A 110 -14.64 8.38 -4.12
C ILE A 110 -15.53 8.03 -5.31
N LEU A 111 -14.96 7.40 -6.33
CA LEU A 111 -15.68 6.86 -7.47
C LEU A 111 -15.54 5.34 -7.47
N GLU A 112 -16.65 4.63 -7.34
CA GLU A 112 -16.70 3.18 -7.46
C GLU A 112 -17.41 2.78 -8.76
N PHE A 113 -16.67 2.13 -9.64
CA PHE A 113 -17.16 1.65 -10.93
C PHE A 113 -17.69 0.22 -10.79
N SER A 114 -18.89 -0.02 -11.31
CA SER A 114 -19.51 -1.35 -11.23
C SER A 114 -18.79 -2.37 -12.12
N LYS A 115 -18.43 -3.51 -11.54
CA LYS A 115 -17.83 -4.66 -12.23
C LYS A 115 -18.92 -5.48 -12.94
N ARG A 116 -19.27 -5.10 -14.17
CA ARG A 116 -20.28 -5.83 -14.99
C ARG A 116 -19.75 -6.34 -16.33
N GLU A 117 -18.49 -6.06 -16.66
CA GLU A 117 -17.91 -6.59 -17.90
C GLU A 117 -17.73 -8.10 -17.79
N THR A 118 -18.27 -8.84 -18.77
CA THR A 118 -18.06 -10.28 -18.93
C THR A 118 -16.66 -10.59 -19.47
N GLU A 119 -15.99 -9.61 -20.07
CA GLU A 119 -14.63 -9.69 -20.59
C GLU A 119 -13.82 -8.49 -20.09
N VAL A 120 -12.73 -8.73 -19.38
CA VAL A 120 -11.82 -7.66 -18.93
C VAL A 120 -11.09 -7.11 -20.16
N LYS A 121 -11.35 -5.86 -20.51
CA LYS A 121 -10.63 -5.17 -21.60
C LYS A 121 -9.45 -4.41 -21.04
N ASP A 122 -8.30 -4.61 -21.65
CA ASP A 122 -7.09 -3.85 -21.34
C ASP A 122 -7.27 -2.36 -21.64
N PHE A 123 -6.76 -1.52 -20.74
CA PHE A 123 -6.77 -0.07 -20.92
C PHE A 123 -5.58 0.61 -20.25
N HIS A 124 -5.40 1.89 -20.62
CA HIS A 124 -4.35 2.74 -20.11
C HIS A 124 -4.97 4.04 -19.58
N LEU A 125 -4.49 4.49 -18.43
CA LEU A 125 -4.88 5.77 -17.86
C LEU A 125 -3.79 6.79 -18.09
N LYS A 126 -4.19 7.94 -18.65
CA LYS A 126 -3.30 9.07 -18.82
C LYS A 126 -3.86 10.30 -18.15
N PHE A 127 -3.22 10.69 -17.06
CA PHE A 127 -3.56 11.86 -16.29
C PHE A 127 -2.65 13.00 -16.67
N LYS A 128 -3.22 13.95 -17.42
CA LYS A 128 -2.59 15.20 -17.79
C LYS A 128 -3.24 16.37 -17.05
N PRO A 129 -2.49 17.44 -16.79
CA PRO A 129 -3.07 18.63 -16.21
C PRO A 129 -3.96 19.35 -17.24
N THR A 130 -5.01 20.04 -16.77
CA THR A 130 -5.74 20.96 -17.65
C THR A 130 -4.84 22.12 -18.08
N CYS A 131 -4.82 22.41 -19.38
CA CYS A 131 -4.44 23.74 -19.85
C CYS A 131 -5.45 24.76 -19.30
N PRO A 132 -5.03 25.89 -18.70
CA PRO A 132 -5.92 26.94 -18.23
C PRO A 132 -6.53 27.70 -19.41
N ALA A 133 -7.40 27.06 -20.18
CA ALA A 133 -8.32 27.74 -21.06
C ALA A 133 -9.55 28.16 -20.22
N SER A 134 -9.78 29.46 -20.21
CA SER A 134 -10.75 30.19 -19.38
C SER A 134 -12.16 29.56 -19.36
N GLY A 135 -12.72 29.34 -18.17
CA GLY A 135 -14.15 29.06 -17.96
C GLY A 135 -14.54 27.63 -17.57
N ALA A 136 -13.61 26.66 -17.54
CA ALA A 136 -13.95 25.30 -17.11
C ALA A 136 -14.25 25.24 -15.61
N VAL A 137 -15.41 24.66 -15.26
CA VAL A 137 -15.78 24.34 -13.88
C VAL A 137 -14.76 23.34 -13.32
N SER A 138 -14.18 23.66 -12.17
CA SER A 138 -13.07 22.90 -11.57
C SER A 138 -13.36 22.58 -10.12
N PHE A 139 -12.97 21.39 -9.67
CA PHE A 139 -12.91 21.06 -8.26
C PHE A 139 -11.81 21.91 -7.60
N SER A 140 -12.23 23.02 -6.98
CA SER A 140 -11.34 24.00 -6.37
C SER A 140 -10.87 23.59 -4.97
N THR A 141 -11.64 22.74 -4.29
CA THR A 141 -11.34 22.30 -2.93
C THR A 141 -10.92 20.84 -2.85
N LEU A 142 -11.12 20.03 -3.90
CA LEU A 142 -10.83 18.60 -3.83
C LEU A 142 -9.33 18.34 -3.67
N LYS A 143 -8.98 17.62 -2.60
CA LYS A 143 -7.60 17.24 -2.27
C LYS A 143 -7.32 15.77 -2.49
N MET A 144 -8.32 14.91 -2.36
CA MET A 144 -8.16 13.46 -2.52
C MET A 144 -9.14 12.92 -3.56
N LEU A 145 -8.63 12.13 -4.49
CA LEU A 145 -9.42 11.42 -5.49
C LEU A 145 -9.13 9.93 -5.36
N ARG A 146 -10.14 9.15 -4.98
CA ARG A 146 -10.06 7.70 -4.87
C ARG A 146 -10.92 7.07 -5.97
N LEU A 147 -10.28 6.24 -6.78
CA LEU A 147 -10.86 5.61 -7.95
C LEU A 147 -10.81 4.10 -7.77
N ARG A 148 -11.98 3.47 -7.60
CA ARG A 148 -12.09 2.04 -7.33
C ARG A 148 -12.74 1.30 -8.49
N SER A 149 -12.10 0.21 -8.90
CA SER A 149 -12.56 -0.70 -9.94
C SER A 149 -12.81 -0.05 -11.30
N VAL A 150 -12.01 0.98 -11.63
CA VAL A 150 -12.03 1.63 -12.95
C VAL A 150 -11.86 0.58 -14.04
N ASN A 151 -12.68 0.68 -15.08
CA ASN A 151 -12.64 -0.17 -16.28
C ASN A 151 -12.36 0.68 -17.52
N ASN A 152 -12.22 0.03 -18.69
CA ASN A 152 -11.93 0.71 -19.95
C ASN A 152 -12.99 1.77 -20.33
N LEU A 153 -14.24 1.58 -19.93
CA LEU A 153 -15.34 2.52 -20.20
C LEU A 153 -15.28 3.77 -19.31
N GLY A 154 -14.72 3.65 -18.10
CA GLY A 154 -14.58 4.74 -17.14
C GLY A 154 -13.36 5.65 -17.35
N LYS A 155 -12.44 5.30 -18.26
CA LYS A 155 -11.12 5.95 -18.41
C LYS A 155 -11.21 7.44 -18.78
N ASP A 156 -12.19 7.83 -19.59
CA ASP A 156 -12.32 9.21 -20.07
C ASP A 156 -12.92 10.10 -18.98
N LEU A 157 -13.88 9.57 -18.20
CA LEU A 157 -14.42 10.24 -17.03
C LEU A 157 -13.33 10.48 -15.98
N THR A 158 -12.53 9.47 -15.65
CA THR A 158 -11.46 9.61 -14.64
C THR A 158 -10.39 10.59 -15.11
N SER A 159 -10.01 10.54 -16.39
CA SER A 159 -9.04 11.48 -16.98
C SER A 159 -9.57 12.92 -16.97
N GLY A 160 -10.84 13.11 -17.35
CA GLY A 160 -11.53 14.40 -17.29
C GLY A 160 -11.61 14.95 -15.88
N LEU A 161 -11.94 14.11 -14.90
CA LEU A 161 -11.99 14.49 -13.49
C LEU A 161 -10.62 14.89 -12.95
N PHE A 162 -9.58 14.08 -13.18
CA PHE A 162 -8.21 14.42 -12.77
C PHE A 162 -7.80 15.78 -13.33
N SER A 163 -8.05 16.00 -14.63
CA SER A 163 -7.74 17.27 -15.28
C SER A 163 -8.53 18.44 -14.67
N SER A 164 -9.71 18.21 -14.09
CA SER A 164 -10.56 19.24 -13.50
C SER A 164 -10.23 19.56 -12.03
N CYS A 165 -9.27 18.85 -11.42
CA CYS A 165 -8.86 19.04 -10.03
C CYS A 165 -7.59 19.90 -9.94
N LYS A 166 -7.69 21.10 -9.36
CA LYS A 166 -6.55 22.04 -9.27
C LYS A 166 -5.70 21.85 -8.00
N CYS A 167 -6.33 21.38 -6.93
CA CYS A 167 -5.73 21.26 -5.61
C CYS A 167 -5.53 19.79 -5.19
N LEU A 168 -5.50 18.87 -6.14
CA LEU A 168 -5.34 17.44 -5.84
C LEU A 168 -3.96 17.17 -5.22
N GLU A 169 -3.98 16.69 -3.98
CA GLU A 169 -2.82 16.35 -3.17
C GLU A 169 -2.61 14.82 -3.11
N SER A 170 -3.69 14.04 -3.20
CA SER A 170 -3.64 12.57 -3.15
C SER A 170 -4.49 11.92 -4.24
N LEU A 171 -3.92 10.92 -4.91
CA LEU A 171 -4.61 10.06 -5.87
C LEU A 171 -4.47 8.61 -5.45
N GLU A 172 -5.58 7.89 -5.42
CA GLU A 172 -5.64 6.48 -5.07
C GLU A 172 -6.40 5.68 -6.12
N LEU A 173 -5.79 4.62 -6.62
CA LEU A 173 -6.35 3.67 -7.58
C LEU A 173 -6.44 2.30 -6.90
N GLU A 174 -7.64 1.74 -6.82
CA GLU A 174 -7.89 0.46 -6.15
C GLU A 174 -8.60 -0.52 -7.06
N LYS A 175 -8.14 -1.78 -7.13
CA LYS A 175 -8.89 -2.90 -7.73
C LYS A 175 -9.28 -2.69 -9.20
N CYS A 176 -8.46 -1.98 -9.97
CA CYS A 176 -8.69 -1.67 -11.39
C CYS A 176 -8.22 -2.83 -12.28
N SER A 177 -9.10 -3.81 -12.53
CA SER A 177 -8.82 -4.93 -13.45
C SER A 177 -8.76 -4.44 -14.91
N GLY A 178 -7.77 -4.90 -15.68
CA GLY A 178 -7.48 -4.48 -17.06
C GLY A 178 -6.58 -3.25 -17.18
N LEU A 179 -6.19 -2.60 -16.08
CA LEU A 179 -5.33 -1.41 -16.12
C LEU A 179 -3.86 -1.82 -16.33
N GLN A 180 -3.36 -1.66 -17.55
CA GLN A 180 -1.98 -2.05 -17.89
C GLN A 180 -0.94 -0.93 -17.71
N SER A 181 -1.34 0.32 -17.91
CA SER A 181 -0.41 1.45 -17.83
C SER A 181 -1.03 2.67 -17.19
N LEU A 182 -0.26 3.30 -16.31
CA LEU A 182 -0.60 4.54 -15.63
C LEU A 182 0.46 5.60 -15.96
N ASP A 183 0.07 6.67 -16.65
CA ASP A 183 0.94 7.82 -16.98
C ASP A 183 0.40 9.09 -16.33
N ILE A 184 1.13 9.64 -15.38
CA ILE A 184 0.76 10.84 -14.61
C ILE A 184 1.75 11.95 -14.90
N GLU A 185 1.29 12.99 -15.60
CA GLU A 185 1.97 14.27 -15.74
C GLU A 185 1.30 15.27 -14.79
N ALA A 186 1.68 15.30 -13.52
CA ALA A 186 0.99 16.11 -12.50
C ALA A 186 1.45 17.58 -12.54
N ASN A 187 0.50 18.50 -12.32
CA ASN A 187 0.76 19.94 -12.39
C ASN A 187 1.76 20.37 -11.30
N TYR A 188 1.40 20.38 -10.01
CA TYR A 188 2.36 20.67 -8.92
C TYR A 188 1.92 20.12 -7.54
N ASN A 189 0.63 19.96 -7.25
CA ASN A 189 0.18 19.71 -5.87
C ASN A 189 0.18 18.24 -5.42
N LEU A 190 0.34 17.29 -6.35
CA LEU A 190 0.25 15.86 -6.03
C LEU A 190 1.41 15.46 -5.11
N GLN A 191 1.07 15.09 -3.88
CA GLN A 191 1.99 14.71 -2.81
C GLN A 191 1.96 13.21 -2.53
N SER A 192 0.84 12.54 -2.80
CA SER A 192 0.68 11.11 -2.52
C SER A 192 0.01 10.38 -3.68
N LEU A 193 0.60 9.25 -4.06
CA LEU A 193 0.03 8.33 -5.04
C LEU A 193 -0.05 6.93 -4.45
N LYS A 194 -1.24 6.33 -4.48
CA LYS A 194 -1.48 4.95 -4.09
C LYS A 194 -2.07 4.15 -5.25
N VAL A 195 -1.51 2.98 -5.53
CA VAL A 195 -2.02 2.04 -6.54
C VAL A 195 -2.08 0.67 -5.89
N LEU A 196 -3.29 0.14 -5.68
CA LEU A 196 -3.54 -1.04 -4.86
C LEU A 196 -4.36 -2.07 -5.64
N ASP A 197 -3.93 -3.33 -5.58
CA ASP A 197 -4.65 -4.49 -6.13
C ASP A 197 -5.03 -4.33 -7.62
N CYS A 198 -4.11 -3.79 -8.43
CA CYS A 198 -4.28 -3.70 -9.89
C CYS A 198 -3.52 -4.86 -10.57
N PRO A 199 -4.14 -6.02 -10.81
CA PRO A 199 -3.42 -7.26 -11.16
C PRO A 199 -2.75 -7.23 -12.54
N ASP A 200 -3.28 -6.43 -13.47
CA ASP A 200 -2.82 -6.37 -14.86
C ASP A 200 -1.79 -5.25 -15.10
N MET A 201 -1.31 -4.60 -14.04
CA MET A 201 -0.42 -3.44 -14.13
C MET A 201 0.96 -3.84 -14.68
N VAL A 202 1.38 -3.18 -15.76
CA VAL A 202 2.67 -3.41 -16.41
C VAL A 202 3.61 -2.23 -16.23
N ASN A 203 3.11 -0.99 -16.38
CA ASN A 203 3.98 0.19 -16.37
C ASN A 203 3.35 1.37 -15.62
N ILE A 204 4.16 2.01 -14.76
CA ILE A 204 3.80 3.20 -14.01
C ILE A 204 4.81 4.29 -14.32
N ARG A 205 4.35 5.36 -14.96
CA ARG A 205 5.14 6.57 -15.19
C ARG A 205 4.53 7.73 -14.41
N VAL A 206 5.32 8.34 -13.55
CA VAL A 206 4.88 9.48 -12.74
C VAL A 206 5.89 10.60 -12.88
N SER A 207 5.42 11.77 -13.30
CA SER A 207 6.17 13.02 -13.29
C SER A 207 5.46 13.99 -12.35
N ALA A 208 5.94 14.09 -11.11
CA ALA A 208 5.33 14.91 -10.07
C ALA A 208 6.41 15.49 -9.14
N ARG A 209 6.58 16.83 -9.15
CA ARG A 209 7.69 17.49 -8.44
C ARG A 209 7.63 17.35 -6.92
N HIS A 210 6.43 17.49 -6.38
CA HIS A 210 6.16 17.54 -4.96
C HIS A 210 5.63 16.21 -4.40
N LEU A 211 5.81 15.11 -5.15
CA LEU A 211 5.42 13.78 -4.70
C LEU A 211 6.30 13.39 -3.50
N ARG A 212 5.66 13.18 -2.35
CA ARG A 212 6.28 12.80 -1.07
C ARG A 212 6.15 11.32 -0.78
N SER A 213 5.02 10.71 -1.14
CA SER A 213 4.78 9.28 -0.93
C SER A 213 4.29 8.58 -2.20
N PHE A 214 4.87 7.40 -2.45
CA PHE A 214 4.47 6.50 -3.53
C PHE A 214 4.22 5.10 -2.97
N TRP A 215 2.98 4.64 -3.04
CA TRP A 215 2.58 3.36 -2.49
C TRP A 215 2.04 2.48 -3.62
N TYR A 216 2.60 1.28 -3.73
CA TYR A 216 2.23 0.31 -4.73
C TYR A 216 2.02 -1.05 -4.08
N GLN A 217 0.87 -1.67 -4.34
CA GLN A 217 0.56 -3.04 -3.94
C GLN A 217 0.09 -3.83 -5.16
N GLY A 218 0.80 -4.92 -5.51
CA GLY A 218 0.44 -5.77 -6.64
C GLY A 218 1.59 -6.61 -7.20
N VAL A 219 1.54 -6.91 -8.50
CA VAL A 219 2.65 -7.54 -9.25
C VAL A 219 3.76 -6.52 -9.53
N LEU A 220 5.03 -6.89 -9.61
CA LEU A 220 6.11 -5.96 -9.94
C LEU A 220 5.88 -5.29 -11.32
N PRO A 221 5.70 -3.96 -11.40
CA PRO A 221 5.57 -3.23 -12.65
C PRO A 221 6.88 -2.53 -13.01
N GLN A 222 7.00 -2.07 -14.25
CA GLN A 222 8.05 -1.14 -14.65
C GLN A 222 7.70 0.25 -14.11
N VAL A 223 8.48 0.77 -13.15
CA VAL A 223 8.22 2.06 -12.52
C VAL A 223 9.23 3.11 -12.97
N GLN A 224 8.73 4.27 -13.40
CA GLN A 224 9.51 5.44 -13.77
C GLN A 224 9.02 6.68 -13.01
N LEU A 225 9.75 7.05 -11.96
CA LEU A 225 9.52 8.29 -11.21
C LEU A 225 10.43 9.40 -11.76
N LYS A 226 9.84 10.36 -12.47
CA LYS A 226 10.55 11.51 -13.06
C LYS A 226 10.29 12.74 -12.22
N ASN A 227 11.34 13.54 -11.99
CA ASN A 227 11.26 14.83 -11.29
C ASN A 227 10.70 14.74 -9.86
N ALA A 228 10.66 13.57 -9.21
CA ALA A 228 10.15 13.39 -7.85
C ALA A 228 11.21 13.75 -6.79
N LEU A 229 11.56 15.03 -6.70
CA LEU A 229 12.66 15.53 -5.87
C LEU A 229 12.34 15.54 -4.36
N ASP A 230 11.05 15.64 -4.02
CA ASP A 230 10.57 15.71 -2.64
C ASP A 230 10.13 14.34 -2.09
N LEU A 231 10.46 13.24 -2.77
CA LEU A 231 10.03 11.88 -2.40
C LEU A 231 10.72 11.45 -1.10
N VAL A 232 9.91 11.09 -0.10
CA VAL A 232 10.36 10.71 1.24
C VAL A 232 10.05 9.25 1.53
N GLU A 233 8.89 8.77 1.10
CA GLU A 233 8.37 7.45 1.44
C GLU A 233 8.02 6.66 0.18
N VAL A 234 8.52 5.43 0.11
CA VAL A 234 8.15 4.48 -0.94
C VAL A 234 7.74 3.16 -0.31
N MET A 235 6.57 2.66 -0.69
CA MET A 235 6.08 1.35 -0.32
C MET A 235 5.87 0.50 -1.57
N LEU A 236 6.59 -0.62 -1.66
CA LEU A 236 6.52 -1.62 -2.72
C LEU A 236 6.10 -2.95 -2.10
N ASP A 237 4.78 -3.15 -2.01
CA ASP A 237 4.17 -4.39 -1.57
C ASP A 237 3.87 -5.29 -2.77
N LEU A 238 4.85 -6.11 -3.09
CA LEU A 238 4.83 -6.95 -4.29
C LEU A 238 4.29 -8.35 -3.99
N ARG A 239 3.24 -8.45 -3.17
CA ARG A 239 2.64 -9.73 -2.72
C ARG A 239 2.07 -10.60 -3.83
N ASP A 240 1.86 -10.06 -5.03
CA ASP A 240 1.38 -10.82 -6.19
C ASP A 240 2.52 -11.30 -7.11
N GLY A 241 3.78 -11.01 -6.77
CA GLY A 241 4.95 -11.53 -7.49
C GLY A 241 5.22 -10.78 -8.80
N PHE A 242 5.30 -11.51 -9.92
CA PHE A 242 5.72 -10.99 -11.21
C PHE A 242 4.54 -10.86 -12.17
N CYS A 243 4.55 -9.82 -13.00
CA CYS A 243 3.74 -9.84 -14.21
C CYS A 243 4.30 -10.87 -15.19
N SER A 244 3.51 -11.28 -16.18
CA SER A 244 3.96 -12.14 -17.29
C SER A 244 4.96 -11.47 -18.24
N CYS A 245 5.46 -10.27 -17.91
CA CYS A 245 6.40 -9.50 -18.72
C CYS A 245 7.85 -9.87 -18.38
N GLU A 246 8.73 -9.78 -19.39
CA GLU A 246 10.17 -9.90 -19.19
C GLU A 246 10.69 -8.67 -18.42
N PHE A 247 11.40 -8.89 -17.30
CA PHE A 247 12.12 -7.84 -16.56
C PHE A 247 13.61 -8.09 -16.56
N ASP A 248 14.37 -7.03 -16.81
CA ASP A 248 15.81 -7.01 -16.56
C ASP A 248 16.08 -6.56 -15.11
N CYS A 249 17.05 -7.21 -14.46
CA CYS A 249 17.59 -6.77 -13.19
C CYS A 249 18.11 -5.32 -13.29
N GLU A 250 18.65 -4.90 -14.44
CA GLU A 250 19.12 -3.53 -14.66
C GLU A 250 18.02 -2.48 -14.50
N ASP A 251 16.80 -2.75 -14.96
CA ASP A 251 15.66 -1.83 -14.84
C ASP A 251 15.26 -1.63 -13.37
N VAL A 252 15.22 -2.73 -12.61
CA VAL A 252 14.91 -2.69 -11.18
C VAL A 252 16.01 -1.97 -10.40
N VAL A 253 17.28 -2.22 -10.71
CA VAL A 253 18.42 -1.52 -10.10
C VAL A 253 18.39 -0.02 -10.43
N SER A 254 18.07 0.34 -11.67
CA SER A 254 17.89 1.74 -12.10
C SER A 254 16.76 2.42 -11.33
N PHE A 255 15.63 1.72 -11.15
CA PHE A 255 14.53 2.20 -10.33
C PHE A 255 14.96 2.40 -8.87
N LEU A 256 15.58 1.41 -8.21
CA LEU A 256 16.10 1.57 -6.85
C LEU A 256 17.10 2.72 -6.73
N THR A 257 17.90 2.95 -7.76
CA THR A 257 18.84 4.08 -7.81
C THR A 257 18.16 5.44 -7.84
N SER A 258 16.98 5.53 -8.49
CA SER A 258 16.15 6.74 -8.44
C SER A 258 15.61 7.05 -7.05
N LEU A 259 15.58 6.06 -6.14
CA LEU A 259 15.03 6.18 -4.78
C LEU A 259 16.08 6.52 -3.72
N LYS A 260 17.35 6.75 -4.07
CA LYS A 260 18.45 6.89 -3.10
C LYS A 260 18.29 7.98 -2.03
N GLU A 261 17.43 8.97 -2.26
CA GLU A 261 17.24 10.14 -1.40
C GLU A 261 16.07 9.99 -0.40
N ILE A 262 15.32 8.89 -0.43
CA ILE A 262 14.16 8.67 0.45
C ILE A 262 14.57 8.41 1.91
N GLU A 263 13.63 8.61 2.83
CA GLU A 263 13.82 8.34 4.27
C GLU A 263 13.15 7.03 4.72
N THR A 264 12.12 6.57 4.01
CA THR A 264 11.35 5.38 4.38
C THR A 264 11.11 4.49 3.16
N LEU A 265 11.49 3.22 3.28
CA LEU A 265 11.31 2.20 2.24
C LEU A 265 10.60 0.99 2.82
N THR A 266 9.51 0.59 2.19
CA THR A 266 8.90 -0.72 2.39
C THR A 266 9.09 -1.56 1.12
N ILE A 267 9.61 -2.78 1.26
CA ILE A 267 9.96 -3.65 0.12
C ILE A 267 9.67 -5.12 0.44
N SER A 268 9.14 -5.85 -0.55
CA SER A 268 8.95 -7.30 -0.43
C SER A 268 10.28 -8.06 -0.48
N SER A 269 10.39 -9.08 0.37
CA SER A 269 11.59 -9.87 0.61
C SER A 269 12.11 -10.58 -0.63
N TRP A 270 11.19 -11.15 -1.40
CA TRP A 270 11.52 -11.91 -2.60
C TRP A 270 12.19 -11.04 -3.66
N LEU A 271 11.96 -9.72 -3.68
CA LEU A 271 12.61 -8.81 -4.64
C LEU A 271 14.12 -8.72 -4.38
N LEU A 272 14.52 -8.64 -3.11
CA LEU A 272 15.93 -8.65 -2.72
C LEU A 272 16.58 -10.02 -3.00
N GLU A 273 15.87 -11.11 -2.68
CA GLU A 273 16.30 -12.47 -3.01
C GLU A 273 16.52 -12.65 -4.52
N TRP A 274 15.57 -12.16 -5.32
CA TRP A 274 15.61 -12.24 -6.78
C TRP A 274 16.77 -11.43 -7.36
N LEU A 275 16.97 -10.18 -6.93
CA LEU A 275 18.08 -9.34 -7.38
C LEU A 275 19.43 -10.00 -7.07
N CYS A 276 19.63 -10.46 -5.84
CA CYS A 276 20.86 -11.16 -5.47
C CYS A 276 21.05 -12.43 -6.30
N SER A 277 19.99 -13.24 -6.46
CA SER A 277 20.00 -14.46 -7.29
C SER A 277 20.32 -14.18 -8.78
N GLY A 278 19.96 -13.00 -9.27
CA GLY A 278 20.31 -12.48 -10.60
C GLY A 278 21.76 -12.00 -10.72
N GLY A 279 22.56 -12.05 -9.66
CA GLY A 279 23.96 -11.64 -9.62
C GLY A 279 24.20 -10.22 -9.09
N VAL A 280 23.17 -9.55 -8.54
CA VAL A 280 23.32 -8.20 -7.99
C VAL A 280 24.03 -8.24 -6.63
N ILE A 281 25.15 -7.55 -6.55
CA ILE A 281 25.89 -7.32 -5.30
C ILE A 281 25.75 -5.83 -4.96
N PHE A 282 24.80 -5.51 -4.07
CA PHE A 282 24.44 -4.11 -3.76
C PHE A 282 25.63 -3.24 -3.36
N SER A 283 26.59 -3.79 -2.61
CA SER A 283 27.80 -3.10 -2.16
C SER A 283 28.75 -2.67 -3.29
N ARG A 284 28.64 -3.29 -4.47
CA ARG A 284 29.44 -2.98 -5.68
C ARG A 284 28.74 -2.02 -6.63
N LEU A 285 27.46 -1.73 -6.39
CA LEU A 285 26.73 -0.74 -7.16
C LEU A 285 27.09 0.67 -6.68
N GLU A 286 26.93 1.66 -7.56
CA GLU A 286 26.98 3.09 -7.18
C GLU A 286 25.74 3.53 -6.38
N LEU A 287 24.92 2.58 -5.93
CA LEU A 287 23.69 2.77 -5.17
C LEU A 287 23.97 2.82 -3.66
N ARG A 288 23.62 3.93 -3.02
CA ARG A 288 23.60 4.06 -1.55
C ARG A 288 22.44 4.91 -1.06
N PHE A 289 21.69 4.39 -0.10
CA PHE A 289 20.59 5.05 0.59
C PHE A 289 21.10 5.86 1.79
N ASN A 290 21.67 7.04 1.52
CA ASN A 290 22.32 7.84 2.57
C ASN A 290 21.33 8.51 3.53
N LYS A 291 20.04 8.57 3.20
CA LYS A 291 19.00 9.22 4.00
C LYS A 291 17.96 8.25 4.56
N LEU A 292 18.03 6.97 4.18
CA LEU A 292 17.05 5.98 4.60
C LEU A 292 17.18 5.71 6.09
N LYS A 293 16.15 6.09 6.85
CA LYS A 293 16.04 5.93 8.30
C LYS A 293 15.20 4.72 8.68
N GLU A 294 14.18 4.40 7.89
CA GLU A 294 13.28 3.28 8.16
C GLU A 294 13.19 2.33 6.96
N LEU A 295 13.46 1.05 7.21
CA LEU A 295 13.30 -0.03 6.24
C LEU A 295 12.30 -1.04 6.77
N SER A 296 11.22 -1.28 6.03
CA SER A 296 10.26 -2.35 6.29
C SER A 296 10.40 -3.45 5.24
N TRP A 297 10.82 -4.62 5.69
CA TRP A 297 11.04 -5.81 4.88
C TRP A 297 9.88 -6.78 5.08
N MET A 298 9.11 -7.02 4.02
CA MET A 298 7.88 -7.81 4.07
C MET A 298 8.07 -9.20 3.48
N GLU A 299 7.73 -10.22 4.23
CA GLU A 299 7.90 -11.63 3.90
C GLU A 299 6.57 -12.38 4.03
N HIS A 300 6.28 -13.27 3.08
CA HIS A 300 4.98 -13.95 2.95
C HIS A 300 5.06 -15.49 3.05
N SER A 301 6.22 -16.10 2.81
CA SER A 301 6.43 -17.55 2.83
C SER A 301 7.44 -18.05 3.85
N GLY A 302 7.95 -17.16 4.69
CA GLY A 302 8.94 -17.46 5.71
C GLY A 302 10.37 -17.18 5.28
N MET A 303 11.26 -17.07 6.27
CA MET A 303 12.67 -16.73 6.07
C MET A 303 13.48 -17.98 5.75
N ASN A 304 14.31 -17.90 4.72
CA ASN A 304 15.32 -18.89 4.39
C ASN A 304 16.70 -18.23 4.35
N LYS A 305 17.75 -19.05 4.22
CA LYS A 305 19.13 -18.59 4.10
C LYS A 305 19.32 -17.49 3.06
N THR A 306 18.78 -17.67 1.85
CA THR A 306 18.95 -16.74 0.73
C THR A 306 18.34 -15.37 1.04
N LYS A 307 17.10 -15.35 1.55
CA LYS A 307 16.38 -14.14 1.95
C LYS A 307 17.10 -13.39 3.06
N ARG A 308 17.58 -14.11 4.07
CA ARG A 308 18.39 -13.54 5.16
C ARG A 308 19.65 -12.88 4.60
N ASP A 309 20.39 -13.61 3.76
CA ASP A 309 21.65 -13.17 3.17
C ASP A 309 21.43 -11.96 2.24
N SER A 310 20.35 -11.94 1.45
CA SER A 310 19.95 -10.80 0.62
C SER A 310 19.58 -9.57 1.44
N LEU A 311 18.86 -9.73 2.56
CA LEU A 311 18.57 -8.62 3.47
C LEU A 311 19.87 -8.08 4.08
N ALA A 312 20.75 -8.95 4.60
CA ALA A 312 22.05 -8.54 5.14
C ALA A 312 22.90 -7.79 4.10
N CYS A 313 22.87 -8.26 2.85
CA CYS A 313 23.55 -7.60 1.73
C CYS A 313 22.97 -6.20 1.47
N PHE A 314 21.65 -6.05 1.46
CA PHE A 314 20.97 -4.76 1.26
C PHE A 314 21.22 -3.76 2.40
N LEU A 315 21.35 -4.23 3.64
CA LEU A 315 21.69 -3.37 4.78
C LEU A 315 23.06 -2.66 4.60
N ASN A 316 23.98 -3.23 3.81
CA ASN A 316 25.29 -2.60 3.51
C ASN A 316 25.18 -1.25 2.78
N ILE A 317 24.07 -1.00 2.08
CA ILE A 317 23.85 0.24 1.34
C ILE A 317 22.96 1.24 2.10
N CYS A 318 22.65 0.97 3.38
CA CYS A 318 21.76 1.77 4.22
C CYS A 318 22.49 2.34 5.46
N PRO A 319 23.50 3.21 5.30
CA PRO A 319 24.36 3.64 6.41
C PRO A 319 23.65 4.49 7.48
N ALA A 320 22.54 5.15 7.13
CA ALA A 320 21.78 6.01 8.04
C ALA A 320 20.57 5.31 8.69
N LEU A 321 20.44 3.98 8.53
CA LEU A 321 19.27 3.25 8.98
C LEU A 321 19.13 3.31 10.50
N GLU A 322 17.98 3.77 10.99
CA GLU A 322 17.66 3.90 12.42
C GLU A 322 16.67 2.83 12.90
N LYS A 323 15.75 2.42 12.03
CA LYS A 323 14.70 1.45 12.31
C LYS A 323 14.59 0.37 11.23
N LEU A 324 14.59 -0.89 11.65
CA LEU A 324 14.37 -2.04 10.79
C LEU A 324 13.10 -2.78 11.22
N LEU A 325 12.14 -2.87 10.32
CA LEU A 325 10.90 -3.62 10.48
C LEU A 325 10.99 -4.92 9.65
N ILE A 326 10.81 -6.06 10.27
CA ILE A 326 10.76 -7.37 9.61
C ILE A 326 9.34 -7.90 9.83
N LYS A 327 8.56 -8.05 8.76
CA LYS A 327 7.18 -8.54 8.84
C LYS A 327 7.04 -9.86 8.11
N ILE A 328 6.90 -10.96 8.85
CA ILE A 328 6.56 -12.27 8.28
C ILE A 328 5.05 -12.49 8.44
N ASP A 329 4.31 -12.36 7.34
CA ASP A 329 2.87 -12.66 7.27
C ASP A 329 2.66 -14.05 6.65
N PRO A 330 2.30 -15.07 7.45
CA PRO A 330 2.10 -16.44 6.95
C PRO A 330 0.79 -16.63 6.17
N GLY A 331 -0.06 -15.60 6.04
CA GLY A 331 -1.38 -15.70 5.42
C GLY A 331 -1.39 -15.66 3.89
N LEU A 332 -0.25 -15.41 3.25
CA LEU A 332 -0.13 -15.22 1.81
C LEU A 332 0.64 -16.37 1.14
N ASN A 333 0.32 -16.66 -0.12
CA ASN A 333 0.95 -17.75 -0.86
C ASN A 333 2.44 -17.46 -1.10
N SER A 334 3.28 -18.50 -1.07
CA SER A 334 4.68 -18.38 -1.46
C SER A 334 4.80 -18.03 -2.94
N ILE A 335 5.38 -16.86 -3.22
CA ILE A 335 5.82 -16.50 -4.56
C ILE A 335 7.09 -17.32 -4.85
N SER A 336 7.05 -18.18 -5.86
CA SER A 336 8.25 -18.85 -6.35
C SER A 336 9.13 -17.84 -7.09
N CYS A 337 10.41 -17.75 -6.73
CA CYS A 337 11.40 -16.98 -7.49
C CYS A 337 11.39 -17.43 -8.96
N PRO A 338 11.11 -16.55 -9.93
CA PRO A 338 10.99 -16.94 -11.32
C PRO A 338 12.35 -17.25 -11.94
N TYR A 339 12.29 -17.88 -13.11
CA TYR A 339 13.45 -18.28 -13.89
C TYR A 339 14.15 -17.05 -14.50
N PHE A 340 15.44 -16.90 -14.22
CA PHE A 340 16.30 -15.92 -14.88
C PHE A 340 16.58 -16.34 -16.32
N HIS A 341 16.49 -15.41 -17.27
CA HIS A 341 16.87 -15.65 -18.68
C HIS A 341 18.22 -15.00 -19.01
N GLN A 342 18.60 -13.94 -18.28
CA GLN A 342 19.90 -13.29 -18.32
C GLN A 342 20.33 -12.98 -16.89
N TYR A 343 21.58 -13.30 -16.57
CA TYR A 343 22.18 -13.00 -15.27
C TYR A 343 23.20 -11.87 -15.45
N LEU A 344 23.30 -10.92 -14.52
CA LEU A 344 24.33 -9.87 -14.57
C LEU A 344 25.73 -10.48 -14.44
N HIS A 345 25.86 -11.56 -13.68
CA HIS A 345 27.08 -12.33 -13.47
C HIS A 345 26.77 -13.82 -13.33
N GLU A 346 27.77 -14.69 -13.41
CA GLU A 346 27.53 -16.13 -13.18
C GLU A 346 26.89 -16.37 -11.79
N PRO A 347 25.77 -17.10 -11.69
CA PRO A 347 24.97 -17.19 -10.46
C PRO A 347 25.70 -17.70 -9.22
N HIS A 348 26.83 -18.38 -9.38
CA HIS A 348 27.61 -18.87 -8.24
C HIS A 348 28.56 -17.80 -7.67
N LEU A 349 28.95 -16.79 -8.45
CA LEU A 349 29.91 -15.77 -8.03
C LEU A 349 29.35 -14.86 -6.93
N TRP A 350 28.04 -14.56 -6.95
CA TRP A 350 27.41 -13.76 -5.90
C TRP A 350 27.17 -14.60 -4.64
N MET A 351 26.80 -15.88 -4.78
CA MET A 351 26.67 -16.80 -3.65
C MET A 351 27.98 -16.96 -2.89
N ASP A 352 29.13 -16.72 -3.54
CA ASP A 352 30.47 -16.80 -2.95
C ASP A 352 31.02 -15.50 -2.35
N ASP A 353 30.39 -14.36 -2.60
CA ASP A 353 30.84 -13.06 -2.10
C ASP A 353 30.59 -12.93 -0.58
N ALA A 354 31.61 -12.49 0.15
CA ALA A 354 31.53 -12.35 1.61
C ALA A 354 30.50 -11.31 2.07
N THR A 355 30.15 -10.32 1.25
CA THR A 355 29.12 -9.30 1.56
C THR A 355 27.70 -9.80 1.30
N VAL A 356 27.56 -10.91 0.57
CA VAL A 356 26.31 -11.64 0.40
C VAL A 356 26.18 -12.71 1.47
N LYS A 357 27.26 -13.46 1.75
CA LYS A 357 27.29 -14.50 2.80
C LYS A 357 27.23 -13.88 4.20
N SER A 358 26.03 -13.65 4.72
CA SER A 358 25.78 -13.40 6.15
C SER A 358 26.61 -12.28 6.79
N ASN A 359 27.08 -11.31 6.00
CA ASN A 359 27.89 -10.22 6.52
C ASN A 359 27.26 -8.89 6.16
N THR A 360 27.21 -8.01 7.14
CA THR A 360 26.82 -6.62 6.95
C THR A 360 27.89 -5.72 7.57
N SER A 361 28.04 -4.52 7.01
CA SER A 361 28.85 -3.45 7.59
C SER A 361 28.33 -3.09 8.98
N GLN A 362 29.11 -2.32 9.74
CA GLN A 362 28.65 -1.80 11.02
C GLN A 362 27.37 -0.98 10.83
N LEU A 363 26.31 -1.35 11.54
CA LEU A 363 25.01 -0.69 11.52
C LEU A 363 25.02 0.38 12.62
N GLU A 364 25.84 1.40 12.42
CA GLU A 364 26.20 2.38 13.45
C GLU A 364 25.00 3.18 13.97
N ASN A 365 23.96 3.36 13.15
CA ASN A 365 22.79 4.17 13.48
C ASN A 365 21.55 3.36 13.85
N LEU A 366 21.59 2.02 13.72
CA LEU A 366 20.42 1.18 13.94
C LEU A 366 20.10 1.12 15.43
N LYS A 367 18.92 1.62 15.79
CA LYS A 367 18.42 1.73 17.18
C LYS A 367 17.30 0.73 17.48
N ILE A 368 16.39 0.55 16.53
CA ILE A 368 15.15 -0.21 16.75
C ILE A 368 15.04 -1.31 15.71
N VAL A 369 14.80 -2.54 16.17
CA VAL A 369 14.40 -3.68 15.33
C VAL A 369 13.07 -4.21 15.81
N GLU A 370 12.08 -4.28 14.94
CA GLU A 370 10.81 -4.97 15.23
C GLU A 370 10.64 -6.15 14.26
N PHE A 371 10.50 -7.35 14.81
CA PHE A 371 10.41 -8.59 14.05
C PHE A 371 9.07 -9.27 14.34
N TRP A 372 8.13 -9.14 13.40
CA TRP A 372 6.81 -9.73 13.43
C TRP A 372 6.76 -11.10 12.75
N GLY A 373 5.99 -12.03 13.32
CA GLY A 373 5.86 -13.40 12.81
C GLY A 373 7.02 -14.32 13.16
N TYR A 374 7.76 -14.01 14.24
CA TYR A 374 8.93 -14.75 14.67
C TYR A 374 8.57 -16.15 15.20
N LYS A 375 9.22 -17.18 14.65
CA LYS A 375 9.01 -18.60 15.00
C LYS A 375 10.26 -19.27 15.58
N SER A 376 11.35 -18.51 15.76
CA SER A 376 12.64 -19.01 16.21
C SER A 376 13.25 -20.09 15.29
N GLU A 377 13.04 -19.95 13.98
CA GLU A 377 13.69 -20.77 12.96
C GLU A 377 15.17 -20.39 12.82
N GLU A 378 16.01 -21.32 12.33
CA GLU A 378 17.47 -21.17 12.27
C GLU A 378 17.91 -19.85 11.60
N ASP A 379 17.39 -19.55 10.40
CA ASP A 379 17.78 -18.34 9.67
C ASP A 379 17.27 -17.05 10.33
N GLN A 380 16.14 -17.10 11.06
CA GLN A 380 15.62 -15.95 11.82
C GLN A 380 16.52 -15.64 13.03
N VAL A 381 16.97 -16.68 13.73
CA VAL A 381 17.92 -16.56 14.85
C VAL A 381 19.25 -16.01 14.34
N LEU A 382 19.78 -16.55 13.24
CA LEU A 382 21.04 -16.09 12.64
C LEU A 382 20.97 -14.62 12.18
N LEU A 383 19.81 -14.15 11.73
CA LEU A 383 19.62 -12.73 11.43
C LEU A 383 19.71 -11.86 12.69
N LEU A 384 19.02 -12.26 13.76
CA LEU A 384 19.07 -11.53 15.03
C LEU A 384 20.49 -11.48 15.61
N GLU A 385 21.24 -12.58 15.53
CA GLU A 385 22.65 -12.63 15.94
C GLU A 385 23.51 -11.64 15.12
N LEU A 386 23.33 -11.62 13.80
CA LEU A 386 24.02 -10.68 12.93
C LEU A 386 23.71 -9.23 13.31
N LEU A 387 22.44 -8.89 13.54
CA LEU A 387 22.02 -7.54 13.95
C LEU A 387 22.62 -7.16 15.31
N LEU A 388 22.58 -8.06 16.30
CA LEU A 388 23.17 -7.87 17.63
C LEU A 388 24.71 -7.79 17.65
N GLU A 389 25.37 -8.32 16.61
CA GLU A 389 26.81 -8.20 16.44
C GLU A 389 27.20 -6.88 15.77
N LYS A 390 26.41 -6.40 14.81
CA LYS A 390 26.78 -5.27 13.94
C LYS A 390 26.15 -3.94 14.34
N ALA A 391 25.06 -3.93 15.11
CA ALA A 391 24.40 -2.71 15.57
C ALA A 391 24.89 -2.32 16.97
N ASN A 392 25.75 -1.29 17.03
CA ASN A 392 26.36 -0.85 18.29
C ASN A 392 25.49 0.12 19.11
N MET A 393 24.54 0.80 18.46
CA MET A 393 23.63 1.79 19.06
C MET A 393 22.23 1.24 19.28
N LEU A 394 22.10 -0.09 19.30
CA LEU A 394 20.80 -0.75 19.39
C LEU A 394 20.17 -0.48 20.76
N GLU A 395 19.00 0.15 20.74
CA GLU A 395 18.21 0.49 21.92
C GLU A 395 17.23 -0.62 22.27
N SER A 396 16.57 -1.22 21.26
CA SER A 396 15.62 -2.31 21.46
C SER A 396 15.52 -3.24 20.25
N ILE A 397 15.32 -4.53 20.52
CA ILE A 397 14.82 -5.51 19.56
C ILE A 397 13.53 -6.07 20.13
N THR A 398 12.43 -5.93 19.41
CA THR A 398 11.16 -6.59 19.77
C THR A 398 10.89 -7.70 18.78
N VAL A 399 10.62 -8.91 19.27
CA VAL A 399 10.08 -10.00 18.47
C VAL A 399 8.61 -10.23 18.82
N THR A 400 7.79 -10.49 17.81
CA THR A 400 6.36 -10.77 17.98
C THR A 400 6.03 -12.09 17.30
N SER A 401 5.43 -13.02 18.04
CA SER A 401 4.99 -14.29 17.47
C SER A 401 3.78 -14.11 16.53
N PRO A 402 3.48 -15.10 15.67
CA PRO A 402 2.25 -15.09 14.88
C PRO A 402 0.97 -14.99 15.72
N GLU A 403 1.01 -15.41 16.99
CA GLU A 403 -0.11 -15.27 17.94
C GLU A 403 -0.13 -13.92 18.67
N ASN A 404 0.65 -12.92 18.21
CA ASN A 404 0.74 -11.56 18.75
C ASN A 404 1.32 -11.46 20.18
N HIS A 405 2.08 -12.44 20.64
CA HIS A 405 2.87 -12.31 21.87
C HIS A 405 4.19 -11.60 21.54
N SER A 406 4.50 -10.53 22.27
CA SER A 406 5.68 -9.70 22.00
C SER A 406 6.70 -9.84 23.14
N TRP A 407 7.98 -9.91 22.79
CA TRP A 407 9.09 -9.99 23.74
C TRP A 407 10.23 -9.08 23.31
N GLU A 408 10.93 -8.50 24.28
CA GLU A 408 12.16 -7.76 24.03
C GLU A 408 13.37 -8.72 24.07
N VAL A 409 14.27 -8.58 23.11
CA VAL A 409 15.48 -9.39 22.97
C VAL A 409 16.69 -8.55 23.36
N ALA A 410 17.44 -9.04 24.36
CA ALA A 410 18.67 -8.42 24.81
C ALA A 410 19.87 -9.38 24.75
N LYS A 411 21.05 -8.81 24.50
CA LYS A 411 22.34 -9.53 24.54
C LYS A 411 22.85 -9.60 25.98
N ILE A 412 22.92 -10.80 26.56
CA ILE A 412 23.44 -10.99 27.92
C ILE A 412 24.88 -11.53 27.89
N PRO A 413 25.86 -10.87 28.56
CA PRO A 413 27.19 -11.41 28.74
C PRO A 413 27.19 -12.72 29.56
N GLN A 414 27.98 -13.72 29.14
CA GLN A 414 28.12 -15.02 29.82
C GLN A 414 28.46 -14.92 31.32
N SER A 415 29.15 -13.86 31.74
CA SER A 415 29.50 -13.62 33.15
C SER A 415 28.29 -13.29 34.04
N GLN A 416 27.23 -12.69 33.50
CA GLN A 416 26.05 -12.27 34.26
C GLN A 416 24.94 -13.34 34.35
N LEU A 417 24.98 -14.37 33.49
CA LEU A 417 24.00 -15.46 33.47
C LEU A 417 23.91 -16.25 34.78
N LYS A 418 25.04 -16.45 35.46
CA LYS A 418 25.04 -17.18 36.75
C LYS A 418 24.35 -16.40 37.87
N GLN A 419 24.18 -15.08 37.73
CA GLN A 419 23.51 -14.24 38.73
C GLN A 419 22.01 -14.13 38.46
N THR A 420 21.59 -13.95 37.21
CA THR A 420 20.17 -13.81 36.84
C THR A 420 19.38 -15.11 37.00
N TRP A 421 19.99 -16.27 36.75
CA TRP A 421 19.35 -17.59 36.88
C TRP A 421 18.96 -17.95 38.33
N ASN A 422 19.61 -17.34 39.33
CA ASN A 422 19.30 -17.60 40.73
C ASN A 422 18.14 -16.73 41.27
N THR A 423 17.64 -15.77 40.49
CA THR A 423 16.67 -14.75 40.95
C THR A 423 15.29 -14.78 40.28
N SER A 424 15.10 -15.46 39.15
CA SER A 424 13.77 -15.53 38.51
C SER A 424 13.02 -16.82 38.83
N ASN A 425 11.91 -16.69 39.56
CA ASN A 425 11.01 -17.76 39.97
C ASN A 425 10.49 -18.62 38.80
N GLN A 426 10.41 -19.92 39.07
CA GLN A 426 10.23 -21.09 38.21
C GLN A 426 8.87 -21.26 37.48
N GLN A 427 8.07 -20.21 37.20
CA GLN A 427 6.69 -20.43 36.70
C GLN A 427 6.22 -19.71 35.43
N LYS A 428 7.05 -18.94 34.71
CA LYS A 428 6.65 -18.34 33.41
C LYS A 428 7.80 -18.16 32.41
N GLN A 429 8.60 -19.19 32.15
CA GLN A 429 9.71 -19.09 31.19
C GLN A 429 9.71 -20.27 30.23
N ASN A 430 9.01 -20.11 29.11
CA ASN A 430 9.17 -21.00 27.95
C ASN A 430 10.44 -20.59 27.21
N ALA A 431 11.42 -21.48 27.30
CA ALA A 431 12.74 -21.33 26.74
C ALA A 431 12.77 -21.43 25.20
N VAL A 432 13.70 -20.72 24.58
CA VAL A 432 14.43 -21.24 23.42
C VAL A 432 15.92 -21.20 23.76
N PHE A 433 16.48 -22.38 24.04
CA PHE A 433 17.91 -22.60 24.27
C PHE A 433 18.48 -23.51 23.19
N SER A 434 19.37 -22.98 22.35
CA SER A 434 20.57 -23.61 21.73
C SER A 434 21.13 -22.61 20.69
N LEU A 435 22.43 -22.42 20.38
CA LEU A 435 23.62 -23.25 20.59
C LEU A 435 24.93 -22.49 20.20
N PHE A 436 25.35 -21.39 20.84
CA PHE A 436 26.64 -20.73 20.45
C PHE A 436 27.55 -20.22 21.57
N LYS A 437 28.85 -20.17 21.23
CA LYS A 437 30.05 -20.20 22.11
C LYS A 437 30.38 -18.91 22.88
N ALA A 438 29.59 -17.83 22.79
CA ALA A 438 29.97 -16.53 23.40
C ALA A 438 28.85 -15.73 24.10
N PHE A 439 27.59 -15.83 23.69
CA PHE A 439 26.48 -15.00 24.23
C PHE A 439 25.16 -15.78 24.29
N PHE A 440 24.22 -15.34 25.12
CA PHE A 440 22.84 -15.84 25.15
C PHE A 440 21.85 -14.72 24.85
N MET A 441 20.78 -15.05 24.13
CA MET A 441 19.58 -14.22 24.02
C MET A 441 18.61 -14.58 25.15
N ALA A 442 18.03 -13.57 25.80
CA ALA A 442 16.94 -13.75 26.73
C ALA A 442 15.76 -12.88 26.28
N PHE A 443 14.56 -13.47 26.31
CA PHE A 443 13.30 -12.78 26.10
C PHE A 443 12.88 -12.16 27.43
N PHE A 444 12.83 -10.83 27.51
CA PHE A 444 12.31 -10.12 28.66
C PHE A 444 10.88 -9.64 28.38
N GLU A 445 10.05 -9.75 29.43
CA GLU A 445 8.67 -9.24 29.61
C GLU A 445 7.67 -9.37 28.44
N GLU A 446 6.51 -9.96 28.74
CA GLU A 446 5.36 -9.98 27.85
C GLU A 446 4.80 -8.55 27.74
N ILE A 447 5.17 -7.83 26.69
CA ILE A 447 4.62 -6.50 26.42
C ILE A 447 3.23 -6.71 25.81
N HIS A 448 2.19 -6.41 26.58
CA HIS A 448 0.83 -6.30 26.04
C HIS A 448 0.75 -5.07 25.13
N VAL A 449 1.11 -5.24 23.86
CA VAL A 449 0.76 -4.29 22.83
C VAL A 449 -0.73 -4.44 22.58
N VAL A 450 -1.52 -3.48 23.05
CA VAL A 450 -2.94 -3.38 22.69
C VAL A 450 -2.99 -3.02 21.21
N PHE A 451 -3.14 -4.03 20.37
CA PHE A 451 -3.47 -3.85 18.96
C PHE A 451 -4.87 -3.23 18.86
N CYS A 452 -4.97 -2.05 18.26
CA CYS A 452 -6.18 -1.71 17.52
C CYS A 452 -6.14 -2.54 16.23
N PRO A 453 -7.05 -3.50 16.02
CA PRO A 453 -7.07 -4.25 14.79
C PRO A 453 -7.41 -3.29 13.63
N GLU A 454 -6.52 -3.20 12.64
CA GLU A 454 -6.95 -2.83 11.30
C GLU A 454 -7.99 -3.88 10.89
N LYS A 455 -9.24 -3.45 10.83
CA LYS A 455 -10.35 -4.27 10.40
C LYS A 455 -10.08 -4.70 8.96
N VAL A 456 -9.75 -5.98 8.79
CA VAL A 456 -9.99 -6.70 7.54
C VAL A 456 -11.50 -6.85 7.39
N GLU A 457 -12.16 -5.81 6.87
CA GLU A 457 -13.54 -5.92 6.43
C GLU A 457 -13.55 -6.58 5.05
N ILE A 458 -13.77 -7.90 5.06
CA ILE A 458 -14.20 -8.65 3.88
C ILE A 458 -15.59 -8.14 3.52
N TYR A 459 -15.64 -7.14 2.65
CA TYR A 459 -16.89 -6.68 2.05
C TYR A 459 -17.30 -7.63 0.92
N ASN A 460 -18.00 -8.71 1.28
CA ASN A 460 -18.97 -9.32 0.38
C ASN A 460 -20.21 -8.41 0.35
N MET A 461 -20.16 -7.37 -0.47
CA MET A 461 -21.33 -6.55 -0.78
C MET A 461 -22.14 -7.26 -1.87
N SER A 462 -22.89 -8.29 -1.50
CA SER A 462 -24.05 -8.70 -2.30
C SER A 462 -25.17 -7.70 -2.02
N TRP A 463 -25.42 -6.80 -2.95
CA TRP A 463 -26.65 -6.01 -2.98
C TRP A 463 -27.48 -6.42 -4.19
N PHE A 464 -28.79 -6.50 -3.94
CA PHE A 464 -29.91 -6.88 -4.82
C PHE A 464 -29.76 -6.58 -6.32
#